data_AF-A0A6P3IRJ2-F1
#
_entry.id   AF-A0A6P3IRJ2-F1
#
_cell.length_a   1.000
_cell.length_b   1.000
_cell.length_c   1.000
_cell.angle_alpha   90.00
_cell.angle_beta   90.00
_cell.angle_gamma   90.00
#
_symmetry.space_group_name_H-M   'P 1'
#
loop_
_entity.id
_entity.type
_entity.pdbx_description
1 polymer ?
#
loop_
_entity_poly.entity_id
_entity_poly.type
_entity_poly.pdbx_seq_one_letter_code
_entity_poly.pdbx_strand_id
1 'polypeptide(L)'
;IKKKQQDVLGFLEANKIGFEEKDIAANEENRKWMRENVPENSRPATGYPLPPQIFNESQYRGVRNQLKFLFFSNVLPQTHSLSFTSTPNLHTVIFPVYPLHPS
;
A
#
# COMPACT_ATOMS: atom_id res chain seq x y z
N ILE A 1 -10.73 -10.05 2.71
CA ILE A 1 -9.37 -9.47 2.59
C ILE A 1 -8.98 -9.33 1.12
N LYS A 2 -9.16 -10.37 0.30
CA LYS A 2 -8.93 -10.38 -1.16
C LYS A 2 -9.51 -9.18 -1.94
N LYS A 3 -10.81 -8.89 -1.79
CA LYS A 3 -11.46 -7.72 -2.44
C LYS A 3 -10.76 -6.39 -2.12
N LYS A 4 -10.31 -6.23 -0.88
CA LYS A 4 -9.64 -5.01 -0.42
C LYS A 4 -8.22 -4.87 -0.96
N GLN A 5 -7.57 -5.98 -1.34
CA GLN A 5 -6.27 -5.96 -2.02
C GLN A 5 -6.46 -5.59 -3.49
N GLN A 6 -7.43 -6.20 -4.16
CA GLN A 6 -7.79 -5.85 -5.54
C GLN A 6 -8.18 -4.38 -5.69
N ASP A 7 -8.93 -3.82 -4.74
CA ASP A 7 -9.28 -2.38 -4.74
C ASP A 7 -8.04 -1.46 -4.65
N VAL A 8 -6.99 -1.89 -3.93
CA VAL A 8 -5.74 -1.12 -3.79
C VAL A 8 -4.90 -1.23 -5.06
N LEU A 9 -4.77 -2.43 -5.61
CA LEU A 9 -4.01 -2.67 -6.85
C LEU A 9 -4.64 -1.97 -8.03
N GLY A 10 -5.95 -2.15 -8.23
CA GLY A 10 -6.67 -1.49 -9.32
C GLY A 10 -6.63 0.03 -9.20
N PHE A 11 -6.56 0.57 -7.97
CA PHE A 11 -6.33 2.00 -7.76
C PHE A 11 -4.92 2.44 -8.21
N LEU A 12 -3.88 1.69 -7.83
CA LEU A 12 -2.50 2.03 -8.21
C LEU A 12 -2.29 1.91 -9.73
N GLU A 13 -2.80 0.84 -10.34
CA GLU A 13 -2.80 0.63 -11.79
C GLU A 13 -3.55 1.75 -12.52
N ALA A 14 -4.76 2.09 -12.10
CA ALA A 14 -5.57 3.15 -12.73
C ALA A 14 -4.88 4.54 -12.66
N ASN A 15 -4.09 4.78 -11.62
CA ASN A 15 -3.35 6.04 -11.44
C ASN A 15 -1.90 5.97 -11.97
N LYS A 16 -1.49 4.87 -12.61
CA LYS A 16 -0.11 4.64 -13.13
C LYS A 16 0.97 4.82 -12.05
N ILE A 17 0.66 4.43 -10.82
CA ILE A 17 1.60 4.46 -9.70
C ILE A 17 2.43 3.18 -9.77
N GLY A 18 3.75 3.29 -9.80
CA GLY A 18 4.64 2.13 -9.73
C GLY A 18 4.55 1.46 -8.35
N PHE A 19 4.38 0.14 -8.30
CA PHE A 19 4.34 -0.59 -7.04
C PHE A 19 5.04 -1.94 -7.13
N GLU A 20 5.50 -2.42 -5.98
CA GLU A 20 6.06 -3.75 -5.79
C GLU A 20 5.16 -4.56 -4.86
N GLU A 21 4.79 -5.77 -5.29
CA GLU A 21 4.05 -6.71 -4.46
C GLU A 21 5.00 -7.64 -3.70
N LYS A 22 4.82 -7.73 -2.38
CA LYS A 22 5.56 -8.62 -1.49
C LYS A 22 4.61 -9.64 -0.88
N ASP A 23 4.49 -10.81 -1.50
CA ASP A 23 3.65 -11.89 -0.99
C ASP A 23 4.07 -12.30 0.44
N ILE A 24 3.14 -12.29 1.40
CA ILE A 24 3.38 -12.74 2.79
C ILE A 24 2.79 -14.12 3.10
N ALA A 25 2.03 -14.72 2.17
CA ALA A 25 1.55 -16.10 2.35
C ALA A 25 2.63 -17.11 2.03
N ALA A 26 3.33 -16.93 0.91
CA ALA A 26 4.39 -17.85 0.49
C ALA A 26 5.78 -17.46 1.00
N ASN A 27 6.01 -16.19 1.40
CA ASN A 27 7.30 -15.72 1.88
C ASN A 27 7.24 -15.25 3.34
N GLU A 28 7.90 -16.01 4.22
CA GLU A 28 7.95 -15.74 5.65
C GLU A 28 8.79 -14.50 6.01
N GLU A 29 9.84 -14.19 5.25
CA GLU A 29 10.67 -13.00 5.43
C GLU A 29 9.83 -11.74 5.21
N ASN A 30 9.06 -11.69 4.12
CA ASN A 30 8.13 -10.60 3.84
C ASN A 30 7.09 -10.46 4.97
N ARG A 31 6.56 -11.58 5.47
CA ARG A 31 5.60 -11.61 6.58
C ARG A 31 6.19 -11.05 7.87
N LYS A 32 7.43 -11.41 8.19
CA LYS A 32 8.15 -10.93 9.37
C LYS A 32 8.46 -9.43 9.23
N TRP A 33 9.02 -9.02 8.10
CA TRP A 33 9.33 -7.62 7.80
C TRP A 33 8.09 -6.74 7.94
N MET A 34 6.96 -7.15 7.36
CA MET A 34 5.70 -6.42 7.47
C MET A 34 5.29 -6.20 8.94
N ARG A 35 5.39 -7.22 9.79
CA ARG A 35 5.01 -7.09 11.22
C ARG A 35 5.94 -6.16 11.99
N GLU A 36 7.24 -6.22 11.71
CA GLU A 36 8.26 -5.40 12.38
C GLU A 36 8.16 -3.93 11.97
N ASN A 37 7.88 -3.65 10.70
CA ASN A 37 7.85 -2.30 10.14
C ASN A 37 6.47 -1.61 10.25
N VAL A 38 5.40 -2.33 10.60
CA VAL A 38 4.14 -1.68 10.97
C VAL A 38 4.32 -0.97 12.32
N PRO A 39 4.13 0.36 12.39
CA PRO A 39 4.30 1.13 13.62
C PRO A 39 3.24 0.74 14.65
N GLU A 40 3.62 0.82 15.92
CA GLU A 40 2.82 0.30 17.04
C GLU A 40 1.43 0.96 17.14
N ASN A 41 1.34 2.25 16.86
CA ASN A 41 0.07 3.00 16.79
C ASN A 41 -0.90 2.49 15.70
N SER A 42 -0.41 1.71 14.75
CA SER A 42 -1.16 1.15 13.62
C SER A 42 -1.36 -0.36 13.74
N ARG A 43 -0.82 -0.98 14.79
CA ARG A 43 -1.05 -2.39 15.10
C ARG A 43 -2.44 -2.57 15.72
N PRO A 44 -3.13 -3.69 15.45
CA PRO A 44 -4.42 -3.97 16.07
C PRO A 44 -4.25 -4.22 17.58
N ALA A 45 -5.29 -3.92 18.36
CA ALA A 45 -5.31 -4.17 19.81
C ALA A 45 -5.18 -5.65 20.19
N THR A 46 -5.42 -6.56 19.26
CA THR A 46 -5.23 -8.01 19.44
C THR A 46 -4.80 -8.65 18.12
N GLY A 47 -3.76 -9.48 18.17
CA GLY A 47 -3.25 -10.22 17.00
C GLY A 47 -2.24 -9.45 16.16
N TYR A 48 -2.02 -9.91 14.92
CA TYR A 48 -1.04 -9.34 14.00
C TYR A 48 -1.66 -8.35 13.01
N PRO A 49 -0.89 -7.35 12.53
CA PRO A 49 -1.37 -6.46 11.48
C PRO A 49 -1.79 -7.26 10.25
N LEU A 50 -3.05 -7.08 9.85
CA LEU A 50 -3.63 -7.79 8.73
C LEU A 50 -3.39 -7.02 7.42
N PRO A 51 -2.91 -7.68 6.37
CA PRO A 51 -2.74 -7.08 5.04
C PRO A 51 -4.06 -6.63 4.34
N PRO A 52 -3.96 -5.83 3.25
CA PRO A 52 -2.73 -5.28 2.69
C PRO A 52 -2.07 -4.28 3.65
N GLN A 53 -0.75 -4.18 3.62
CA GLN A 53 0.00 -3.11 4.30
C GLN A 53 0.80 -2.38 3.24
N ILE A 54 0.67 -1.06 3.21
CA ILE A 54 1.25 -0.21 2.18
C ILE A 54 2.42 0.54 2.81
N PHE A 55 3.56 0.44 2.16
CA PHE A 55 4.77 1.17 2.48
C PHE A 55 5.17 1.97 1.25
N ASN A 56 5.71 3.15 1.48
CA ASN A 56 6.43 3.88 0.46
C ASN A 56 7.89 3.81 0.86
N GLU A 57 8.69 3.04 0.12
CA GLU A 57 10.03 2.63 0.53
C GLU A 57 9.98 1.95 1.93
N SER A 58 10.48 2.63 2.97
CA SER A 58 10.44 2.16 4.36
C SER A 58 9.38 2.87 5.22
N GLN A 59 8.65 3.83 4.67
CA GLN A 59 7.67 4.61 5.42
C GLN A 59 6.29 3.97 5.34
N TYR A 60 5.74 3.62 6.50
CA TYR A 60 4.39 3.07 6.61
C TYR A 60 3.33 4.10 6.17
N ARG A 61 2.47 3.71 5.23
CA ARG A 61 1.36 4.53 4.68
C ARG A 61 -0.03 4.05 5.10
N GLY A 62 -0.11 2.92 5.81
CA GLY A 62 -1.38 2.40 6.32
C GLY A 62 -1.85 1.11 5.66
N VAL A 63 -2.98 0.61 6.17
CA VAL A 63 -3.52 -0.70 5.79
C VAL A 63 -4.34 -0.61 4.50
N ARG A 64 -5.27 0.35 4.37
CA ARG A 64 -6.21 0.39 3.22
C ARG A 64 -6.88 1.75 2.99
N ASN A 65 -7.47 2.32 4.05
CA ASN A 65 -8.33 3.49 3.91
C ASN A 65 -7.52 4.79 3.75
N GLN A 66 -6.26 4.76 4.15
CA GLN A 66 -5.37 5.89 3.97
C GLN A 66 -4.84 6.04 2.55
N LEU A 67 -4.80 5.02 1.68
CA LEU A 67 -4.23 5.24 0.34
C LEU A 67 -5.11 6.19 -0.50
N LYS A 68 -6.42 5.94 -0.54
CA LYS A 68 -7.37 6.85 -1.20
C LYS A 68 -7.38 8.20 -0.50
N PHE A 69 -7.44 8.23 0.83
CA PHE A 69 -7.41 9.48 1.59
C PHE A 69 -6.13 10.29 1.34
N LEU A 70 -4.95 9.69 1.43
CA LEU A 70 -3.64 10.31 1.19
C LEU A 70 -3.46 10.75 -0.25
N PHE A 71 -3.93 9.98 -1.22
CA PHE A 71 -3.88 10.38 -2.62
C PHE A 71 -4.79 11.58 -2.86
N PHE A 72 -6.06 11.51 -2.45
CA PHE A 72 -6.98 12.64 -2.58
C PHE A 72 -6.57 13.84 -1.74
N SER A 73 -6.02 13.66 -0.54
CA SER A 73 -5.59 14.76 0.33
C SER A 73 -4.29 15.42 -0.10
N ASN A 74 -3.42 14.75 -0.86
CA ASN A 74 -2.20 15.35 -1.42
C ASN A 74 -2.38 15.85 -2.86
N VAL A 75 -3.36 15.30 -3.61
CA VAL A 75 -3.62 15.67 -5.02
C VAL A 75 -4.70 16.76 -5.15
N LEU A 76 -5.74 16.79 -4.29
CA LEU A 76 -6.81 17.80 -4.39
C LEU A 76 -6.44 19.22 -3.93
N PRO A 77 -5.59 19.46 -2.90
CA PRO A 77 -5.27 20.84 -2.49
C PRO A 77 -4.34 21.58 -3.46
N GLN A 78 -3.71 20.91 -4.45
CA GLN A 78 -2.81 21.54 -5.41
C GLN A 78 -3.50 21.95 -6.73
N THR A 79 -4.83 22.06 -6.74
CA THR A 79 -5.61 22.47 -7.92
C THR A 79 -5.51 23.96 -8.28
N HIS A 80 -4.61 24.71 -7.66
CA HIS A 80 -4.23 26.05 -8.11
C HIS A 80 -2.76 26.06 -8.53
N SER A 81 -2.56 25.84 -9.84
CA SER A 81 -1.29 25.84 -10.56
C SER A 81 -0.35 24.67 -10.21
N LEU A 82 -0.14 23.77 -11.18
CA LEU A 82 1.16 23.34 -11.68
C LEU A 82 0.95 22.15 -12.64
N SER A 83 1.67 22.21 -13.75
CA SER A 83 1.81 21.19 -14.78
C SER A 83 2.00 19.78 -14.20
N PHE A 84 1.19 18.83 -14.69
CA PHE A 84 1.34 17.38 -14.46
C PHE A 84 2.59 16.86 -15.19
N THR A 85 3.79 17.17 -14.67
CA THR A 85 5.05 16.56 -15.11
C THR A 85 5.86 16.13 -13.90
N SER A 86 5.29 15.27 -13.09
CA SER A 86 6.07 14.36 -12.28
C SER A 86 5.18 13.17 -11.97
N THR A 87 5.37 12.08 -12.71
CA THR A 87 4.96 10.76 -12.22
C THR A 87 5.62 10.63 -10.85
N PRO A 88 4.86 10.63 -9.75
CA PRO A 88 5.48 10.55 -8.45
C PRO A 88 6.16 9.17 -8.41
N ASN A 89 7.50 9.15 -8.37
CA ASN A 89 8.33 7.96 -8.18
C ASN A 89 8.09 7.44 -6.74
N LEU A 90 6.85 7.05 -6.46
CA LEU A 90 6.43 6.44 -5.21
C LEU A 90 6.61 4.96 -5.42
N HIS A 91 7.81 4.44 -5.14
CA HIS A 91 8.03 3.00 -5.14
C HIS A 91 7.21 2.39 -3.99
N THR A 92 5.96 2.07 -4.30
CA THR A 92 4.95 1.69 -3.31
C THR A 92 5.05 0.19 -3.09
N VAL A 93 5.42 -0.24 -1.90
CA VAL A 93 5.50 -1.65 -1.54
C VAL A 93 4.20 -2.07 -0.88
N ILE A 94 3.59 -3.15 -1.38
CA ILE A 94 2.33 -3.68 -0.85
C ILE A 94 2.55 -5.11 -0.42
N PHE A 95 2.08 -5.45 0.78
CA PHE A 95 2.13 -6.81 1.31
C PHE A 95 0.75 -7.51 1.23
N PRO A 96 0.42 -8.27 0.16
CA PRO A 96 -0.82 -9.05 0.05
C PRO A 96 -0.74 -10.45 0.70
N VAL A 97 -1.90 -11.03 1.06
CA VAL A 97 -2.06 -12.40 1.65
C VAL A 97 -2.07 -13.48 0.59
N TYR A 98 -2.31 -13.14 -0.67
CA TYR A 98 -2.53 -14.15 -1.69
C TYR A 98 -1.56 -13.86 -2.83
N PRO A 99 -0.99 -14.89 -3.49
CA PRO A 99 -0.40 -14.69 -4.79
C PRO A 99 -1.49 -14.07 -5.67
N LEU A 100 -1.25 -12.86 -6.17
CA LEU A 100 -2.22 -12.13 -6.99
C LEU A 100 -2.29 -12.64 -8.43
N HIS A 101 -1.54 -13.68 -8.74
CA HIS A 101 -1.66 -14.43 -9.98
C HIS A 101 -2.55 -15.67 -9.76
N PRO A 102 -3.70 -15.77 -10.45
CA PRO A 102 -4.28 -17.07 -10.71
C PRO A 102 -3.40 -17.82 -11.73
N SER A 103 -3.44 -19.14 -11.59
CA SER A 103 -2.95 -20.19 -12.47
C SER A 103 -3.14 -19.92 -13.96
#